data_AF-F0TBL3-F1
#
_entry.id   AF-F0TBL3-F1
#
_cell.length_a   1.000
_cell.length_b   1.000
_cell.length_c   1.000
_cell.angle_alpha   90.00
_cell.angle_beta   90.00
_cell.angle_gamma   90.00
#
_symmetry.space_group_name_H-M   'P 1'
#
loop_
_entity.id
_entity.type
_entity.pdbx_description
1 polymer ?
#
loop_
_entity_poly.entity_id
_entity_poly.type
_entity_poly.pdbx_seq_one_letter_code
_entity_poly.pdbx_strand_id
1 'polypeptide(L)'
;MVQYDAQEYLNQGSKFHELGSLDKALTYYYKALDYLKGTDDKKTEADALLEIGNIYIEKENYENAQDYYEKSLNTYKTADDDIGEGYALTGIGLIHEKQEKYADARNYYVDAEAKFENRSDRERKAAIISLTAGTYEAQGAWEDAIMEYRRSLSIYRKVKDNDKQETIKDKIEHLSIERGKQKTSRSEKILAVSYVFALILAEVTVTYVNKETGLVIEALILMALLVNSSLNVSYNYSVLLRSMMALPMIRIIGLSIPLMQIQSLYWFPIIAVPLFAAAYTIMKNQGLTRQHIGLIWGNKKVQFLIALTGIFLGITEYIILQPKPLIAVLNPVNLIIASIILIISTGLAEELLFRGIIQKNAENVFGIFLGLLYTAVLFTALHIGWNNFYDLIFVFGVALFYGYAFQKTRSIVGVTLSHGISNSFLFLIVPFYAPLLFHYLPII
;
A
#
# COMPACT_ATOMS: atom_id res chain seq x y z
N MET A 1 36.57 -39.59 -26.21
CA MET A 1 35.67 -38.42 -26.09
C MET A 1 35.62 -38.07 -24.62
N VAL A 2 35.87 -36.83 -24.23
CA VAL A 2 35.67 -36.40 -22.85
C VAL A 2 34.17 -36.44 -22.58
N GLN A 3 33.72 -37.29 -21.66
CA GLN A 3 32.33 -37.36 -21.24
C GLN A 3 32.14 -36.28 -20.18
N TYR A 4 31.41 -35.23 -20.53
CA TYR A 4 31.04 -34.17 -19.59
C TYR A 4 29.87 -34.65 -18.75
N ASP A 5 29.87 -34.28 -17.47
CA ASP A 5 28.69 -34.37 -16.62
C ASP A 5 27.80 -33.12 -16.81
N ALA A 6 26.65 -33.10 -16.13
CA ALA A 6 25.70 -31.99 -16.22
C ALA A 6 26.33 -30.64 -15.86
N GLN A 7 27.16 -30.59 -14.81
CA GLN A 7 27.77 -29.35 -14.34
C GLN A 7 28.78 -28.80 -15.33
N GLU A 8 29.57 -29.67 -15.97
CA GLU A 8 30.50 -29.22 -16.98
C GLU A 8 29.78 -28.78 -18.26
N TYR A 9 28.66 -29.41 -18.64
CA TYR A 9 27.81 -28.90 -19.71
C TYR A 9 27.25 -27.50 -19.38
N LEU A 10 26.80 -27.25 -18.15
CA LEU A 10 26.39 -25.92 -17.69
C LEU A 10 27.55 -24.91 -17.80
N ASN A 11 28.72 -25.24 -17.29
CA ASN A 11 29.89 -24.36 -17.32
C ASN A 11 30.29 -23.98 -18.76
N GLN A 12 30.22 -24.91 -19.70
CA GLN A 12 30.46 -24.63 -21.11
C GLN A 12 29.36 -23.75 -21.71
N GLY A 13 28.09 -24.00 -21.35
CA GLY A 13 26.98 -23.15 -21.72
C GLY A 13 27.18 -21.69 -21.27
N SER A 14 27.53 -21.48 -20.00
CA SER A 14 27.80 -20.15 -19.44
C SER A 14 28.96 -19.45 -20.12
N LYS A 15 30.06 -20.16 -20.42
CA LYS A 15 31.18 -19.58 -21.20
C LYS A 15 30.75 -19.11 -22.59
N PHE A 16 29.94 -19.89 -23.30
CA PHE A 16 29.43 -19.49 -24.62
C PHE A 16 28.43 -18.34 -24.51
N HIS A 17 27.65 -18.29 -23.44
CA HIS A 17 26.73 -17.20 -23.15
C HIS A 17 27.49 -15.89 -22.90
N GLU A 18 28.54 -15.89 -22.07
CA GLU A 18 29.41 -14.74 -21.84
C GLU A 18 30.09 -14.24 -23.13
N LEU A 19 30.40 -15.14 -24.06
CA LEU A 19 30.94 -14.82 -25.39
C LEU A 19 29.88 -14.34 -26.39
N GLY A 20 28.61 -14.19 -25.98
CA GLY A 20 27.48 -13.78 -26.83
C GLY A 20 27.02 -14.85 -27.82
N SER A 21 27.53 -16.08 -27.73
CA SER A 21 27.18 -17.20 -28.62
C SER A 21 25.94 -17.94 -28.12
N LEU A 22 24.78 -17.27 -28.16
CA LEU A 22 23.52 -17.75 -27.56
C LEU A 22 23.07 -19.14 -28.03
N ASP A 23 23.19 -19.46 -29.32
CA ASP A 23 22.81 -20.78 -29.85
C ASP A 23 23.73 -21.90 -29.37
N LYS A 24 25.01 -21.60 -29.18
CA LYS A 24 25.97 -22.56 -28.60
C LYS A 24 25.68 -22.76 -27.12
N ALA A 25 25.40 -21.68 -26.38
CA ALA A 25 25.00 -21.77 -24.98
C ALA A 25 23.78 -22.68 -24.80
N LEU A 26 22.70 -22.45 -25.57
CA LEU A 26 21.52 -23.32 -25.59
C LEU A 26 21.87 -24.78 -25.89
N THR A 27 22.74 -25.03 -26.87
CA THR A 27 23.16 -26.39 -27.21
C THR A 27 23.79 -27.12 -26.01
N TYR A 28 24.59 -26.41 -25.21
CA TYR A 28 25.22 -26.97 -24.02
C TYR A 28 24.23 -27.13 -22.86
N TYR A 29 23.36 -26.17 -22.62
CA TYR A 29 22.31 -26.29 -21.59
C TYR A 29 21.32 -27.43 -21.89
N TYR A 30 20.93 -27.64 -23.16
CA TYR A 30 20.11 -28.79 -23.54
C TYR A 30 20.83 -30.13 -23.35
N LYS A 31 22.16 -30.19 -23.54
CA LYS A 31 22.95 -31.38 -23.22
C LYS A 31 22.99 -31.65 -21.72
N ALA A 32 23.07 -30.61 -20.89
CA ALA A 32 22.96 -30.74 -19.44
C ALA A 32 21.59 -31.34 -19.06
N LEU A 33 20.49 -30.81 -19.62
CA LEU A 33 19.15 -31.35 -19.38
C LEU A 33 19.01 -32.81 -19.84
N ASP A 34 19.56 -33.17 -21.00
CA ASP A 34 19.50 -34.54 -21.50
C ASP A 34 20.27 -35.52 -20.60
N TYR A 35 21.43 -35.08 -20.07
CA TYR A 35 22.20 -35.85 -19.10
C TYR A 35 21.44 -36.04 -17.77
N LEU A 36 20.67 -35.05 -17.35
CA LEU A 36 19.90 -35.06 -16.10
C LEU A 36 18.59 -35.83 -16.20
N LYS A 37 18.18 -36.28 -17.40
CA LYS A 37 16.97 -37.09 -17.55
C LYS A 37 17.11 -38.40 -16.76
N GLY A 38 16.24 -38.59 -15.78
CA GLY A 38 16.22 -39.77 -14.94
C GLY A 38 17.23 -39.74 -13.79
N THR A 39 17.89 -38.61 -13.54
CA THR A 39 18.66 -38.37 -12.31
C THR A 39 17.78 -37.69 -11.26
N ASP A 40 18.19 -37.81 -9.99
CA ASP A 40 17.56 -37.10 -8.86
C ASP A 40 18.17 -35.71 -8.62
N ASP A 41 19.06 -35.24 -9.51
CA ASP A 41 19.71 -33.93 -9.38
C ASP A 41 18.81 -32.81 -9.91
N LYS A 42 17.74 -32.56 -9.15
CA LYS A 42 16.71 -31.57 -9.50
C LYS A 42 17.21 -30.14 -9.45
N LYS A 43 18.20 -29.85 -8.61
CA LYS A 43 18.79 -28.53 -8.53
C LYS A 43 19.51 -28.17 -9.83
N THR A 44 20.42 -29.01 -10.30
CA THR A 44 21.15 -28.76 -11.55
C THR A 44 20.22 -28.79 -12.77
N GLU A 45 19.14 -29.58 -12.73
CA GLU A 45 18.08 -29.55 -13.75
C GLU A 45 17.39 -28.18 -13.80
N ALA A 46 17.03 -27.64 -12.63
CA ALA A 46 16.42 -26.33 -12.51
C ALA A 46 17.36 -25.19 -12.94
N ASP A 47 18.66 -25.28 -12.60
CA ASP A 47 19.70 -24.32 -13.02
C ASP A 47 19.81 -24.29 -14.56
N ALA A 48 19.82 -25.45 -15.22
CA ALA A 48 19.85 -25.52 -16.68
C ALA A 48 18.59 -24.91 -17.32
N LEU A 49 17.41 -25.16 -16.75
CA LEU A 49 16.15 -24.55 -17.20
C LEU A 49 16.17 -23.03 -17.02
N LEU A 50 16.69 -22.53 -15.90
CA LEU A 50 16.82 -21.11 -15.60
C LEU A 50 17.69 -20.41 -16.66
N GLU A 51 18.86 -20.97 -16.96
CA GLU A 51 19.78 -20.40 -17.93
C GLU A 51 19.23 -20.42 -19.36
N ILE A 52 18.47 -21.46 -19.73
CA ILE A 52 17.76 -21.47 -21.02
C ILE A 52 16.72 -20.33 -21.06
N GLY A 53 15.99 -20.11 -19.97
CA GLY A 53 15.10 -18.97 -19.81
C GLY A 53 15.81 -17.63 -20.03
N ASN A 54 16.98 -17.44 -19.41
CA ASN A 54 17.81 -16.24 -19.57
C ASN A 54 18.19 -15.99 -21.05
N ILE A 55 18.60 -17.04 -21.77
CA ILE A 55 18.94 -16.92 -23.20
C ILE A 55 17.71 -16.51 -24.02
N TYR A 56 16.52 -17.06 -23.73
CA TYR A 56 15.32 -16.68 -24.46
C TYR A 56 14.85 -15.24 -24.17
N ILE A 57 15.12 -14.72 -22.97
CA ILE A 57 14.95 -13.28 -22.68
C ILE A 57 15.83 -12.42 -23.57
N GLU A 58 17.12 -12.75 -23.70
CA GLU A 58 18.06 -12.00 -24.54
C GLU A 58 17.71 -12.07 -26.03
N LYS A 59 17.05 -13.15 -26.45
CA LYS A 59 16.48 -13.30 -27.80
C LYS A 59 15.12 -12.63 -27.98
N GLU A 60 14.60 -11.94 -26.97
CA GLU A 60 13.27 -11.33 -26.95
C GLU A 60 12.12 -12.34 -27.21
N ASN A 61 12.37 -13.63 -26.99
CA ASN A 61 11.36 -14.68 -27.11
C ASN A 61 10.74 -14.96 -25.74
N TYR A 62 9.83 -14.07 -25.36
CA TYR A 62 9.21 -14.06 -24.03
C TYR A 62 8.34 -15.30 -23.76
N GLU A 63 7.74 -15.89 -24.79
CA GLU A 63 6.90 -17.10 -24.65
C GLU A 63 7.74 -18.30 -24.20
N ASN A 64 8.84 -18.58 -24.91
CA ASN A 64 9.75 -19.66 -24.51
C ASN A 64 10.43 -19.35 -23.17
N ALA A 65 10.87 -18.11 -22.95
CA ALA A 65 11.47 -17.73 -21.68
C ALA A 65 10.53 -17.99 -20.50
N GLN A 66 9.25 -17.68 -20.66
CA GLN A 66 8.24 -17.92 -19.63
C GLN A 66 8.07 -19.41 -19.34
N ASP A 67 7.93 -20.25 -20.38
CA ASP A 67 7.83 -21.71 -20.23
C ASP A 67 9.05 -22.30 -19.49
N TYR A 68 10.27 -21.86 -19.83
CA TYR A 68 11.48 -22.33 -19.17
C TYR A 68 11.62 -21.84 -17.72
N TYR A 69 11.25 -20.60 -17.42
CA TYR A 69 11.23 -20.11 -16.03
C TYR A 69 10.16 -20.80 -15.18
N GLU A 70 8.97 -21.08 -15.73
CA GLU A 70 7.91 -21.80 -15.01
C GLU A 70 8.33 -23.24 -14.70
N LYS A 71 8.98 -23.92 -15.67
CA LYS A 71 9.59 -25.24 -15.45
C LYS A 71 10.68 -25.18 -14.38
N SER A 72 11.61 -24.22 -14.49
CA SER A 72 12.69 -24.01 -13.52
C SER A 72 12.13 -23.79 -12.10
N LEU A 73 11.12 -22.91 -11.95
CA LEU A 73 10.44 -22.65 -10.69
C LEU A 73 9.82 -23.91 -10.08
N ASN A 74 9.12 -24.72 -10.88
CA ASN A 74 8.53 -25.96 -10.39
C ASN A 74 9.58 -26.99 -9.97
N THR A 75 10.71 -27.06 -10.71
CA THR A 75 11.82 -27.95 -10.37
C THR A 75 12.55 -27.49 -9.11
N TYR A 76 12.80 -26.19 -8.93
CA TYR A 76 13.39 -25.65 -7.69
C TYR A 76 12.51 -25.90 -6.46
N LYS A 77 11.17 -25.80 -6.60
CA LYS A 77 10.23 -26.20 -5.54
C LYS A 77 10.36 -27.66 -5.17
N THR A 78 10.58 -28.53 -6.16
CA THR A 78 10.78 -29.97 -5.91
C THR A 78 12.14 -30.25 -5.26
N ALA A 79 13.13 -29.38 -5.50
CA ALA A 79 14.46 -29.45 -4.92
C ALA A 79 14.59 -28.74 -3.56
N ASP A 80 13.52 -28.14 -3.04
CA ASP A 80 13.51 -27.27 -1.85
C ASP A 80 14.59 -26.14 -1.91
N ASP A 81 14.82 -25.57 -3.10
CA ASP A 81 15.80 -24.48 -3.31
C ASP A 81 15.11 -23.10 -3.41
N ASP A 82 14.92 -22.45 -2.26
CA ASP A 82 14.33 -21.11 -2.19
C ASP A 82 15.10 -20.06 -3.01
N ILE A 83 16.43 -20.14 -3.07
CA ILE A 83 17.24 -19.17 -3.81
C ILE A 83 16.96 -19.30 -5.31
N GLY A 84 16.93 -20.54 -5.81
CA GLY A 84 16.56 -20.86 -7.19
C GLY A 84 15.13 -20.41 -7.53
N GLU A 85 14.17 -20.68 -6.64
CA GLU A 85 12.80 -20.18 -6.80
C GLU A 85 12.76 -18.65 -6.93
N GLY A 86 13.52 -17.94 -6.11
CA GLY A 86 13.63 -16.48 -6.17
C GLY A 86 14.17 -15.97 -7.50
N TYR A 87 15.16 -16.65 -8.09
CA TYR A 87 15.69 -16.29 -9.41
C TYR A 87 14.69 -16.56 -10.53
N ALA A 88 14.02 -17.72 -10.54
CA ALA A 88 13.01 -18.02 -11.54
C ALA A 88 11.82 -17.03 -11.48
N LEU A 89 11.34 -16.70 -10.27
CA LEU A 89 10.31 -15.68 -10.07
C LEU A 89 10.75 -14.30 -10.58
N THR A 90 12.02 -13.94 -10.37
CA THR A 90 12.60 -12.69 -10.90
C THR A 90 12.59 -12.68 -12.43
N GLY A 91 12.96 -13.79 -13.06
CA GLY A 91 12.92 -13.95 -14.52
C GLY A 91 11.51 -13.75 -15.08
N ILE A 92 10.50 -14.35 -14.46
CA ILE A 92 9.09 -14.17 -14.82
C ILE A 92 8.67 -12.70 -14.63
N GLY A 93 9.07 -12.07 -13.52
CA GLY A 93 8.81 -10.66 -13.27
C GLY A 93 9.36 -9.74 -14.37
N LEU A 94 10.58 -10.01 -14.84
CA LEU A 94 11.21 -9.28 -15.94
C LEU A 94 10.44 -9.44 -17.26
N ILE A 95 9.90 -10.63 -17.55
CA ILE A 95 9.05 -10.85 -18.72
C ILE A 95 7.81 -9.95 -18.67
N HIS A 96 7.12 -9.95 -17.54
CA HIS A 96 5.94 -9.12 -17.36
C HIS A 96 6.26 -7.63 -17.47
N GLU A 97 7.43 -7.19 -16.99
CA GLU A 97 7.89 -5.80 -17.17
C GLU A 97 8.12 -5.46 -18.65
N LYS A 98 8.76 -6.35 -19.42
CA LYS A 98 8.96 -6.18 -20.88
C LYS A 98 7.66 -6.19 -21.67
N GLN A 99 6.63 -6.87 -21.17
CA GLN A 99 5.27 -6.84 -21.72
C GLN A 99 4.42 -5.68 -21.20
N GLU A 100 5.00 -4.73 -20.45
CA GLU A 100 4.33 -3.60 -19.82
C GLU A 100 3.22 -4.00 -18.81
N LYS A 101 3.22 -5.26 -18.36
CA LYS A 101 2.36 -5.80 -17.30
C LYS A 101 2.96 -5.51 -15.93
N TYR A 102 3.15 -4.23 -15.63
CA TYR A 102 3.91 -3.76 -14.47
C TYR A 102 3.37 -4.25 -13.11
N ALA A 103 2.06 -4.37 -12.94
CA ALA A 103 1.46 -4.86 -11.70
C ALA A 103 1.80 -6.33 -11.44
N ASP A 104 1.74 -7.16 -12.48
CA ASP A 104 2.12 -8.57 -12.40
C ASP A 104 3.61 -8.72 -12.13
N ALA A 105 4.45 -7.94 -12.82
CA ALA A 105 5.90 -7.90 -12.59
C ALA A 105 6.24 -7.64 -11.10
N ARG A 106 5.60 -6.63 -10.49
CA ARG A 106 5.79 -6.34 -9.06
C ARG A 106 5.31 -7.47 -8.15
N ASN A 107 4.22 -8.16 -8.49
CA ASN A 107 3.76 -9.30 -7.69
C ASN A 107 4.82 -10.42 -7.70
N TYR A 108 5.38 -10.75 -8.87
CA TYR A 108 6.47 -11.72 -8.96
C TYR A 108 7.74 -11.29 -8.23
N TYR A 109 8.09 -9.99 -8.27
CA TYR A 109 9.21 -9.49 -7.47
C TYR A 109 8.96 -9.55 -5.97
N VAL A 110 7.73 -9.32 -5.50
CA VAL A 110 7.36 -9.50 -4.09
C VAL A 110 7.49 -10.97 -3.67
N ASP A 111 7.04 -11.90 -4.52
CA ASP A 111 7.18 -13.32 -4.28
C ASP A 111 8.66 -13.75 -4.28
N ALA A 112 9.48 -13.23 -5.20
CA ALA A 112 10.93 -13.45 -5.23
C ALA A 112 11.62 -12.86 -3.99
N GLU A 113 11.21 -11.68 -3.53
CA GLU A 113 11.75 -11.04 -2.34
C GLU A 113 11.52 -11.86 -1.06
N ALA A 114 10.39 -12.57 -1.00
CA ALA A 114 10.04 -13.47 0.09
C ALA A 114 10.91 -14.73 0.15
N LYS A 115 11.60 -15.07 -0.96
CA LYS A 115 12.54 -16.20 -1.00
C LYS A 115 13.94 -15.86 -0.48
N PHE A 116 14.29 -14.57 -0.38
CA PHE A 116 15.59 -14.10 0.10
C PHE A 116 15.53 -13.63 1.55
N GLU A 117 15.29 -14.54 2.51
CA GLU A 117 15.14 -14.18 3.93
C GLU A 117 16.44 -14.29 4.75
N ASN A 118 17.38 -15.15 4.34
CA ASN A 118 18.59 -15.38 5.12
C ASN A 118 19.51 -14.15 5.12
N ARG A 119 20.35 -14.05 6.16
CA ARG A 119 21.29 -12.92 6.31
C ARG A 119 22.26 -12.80 5.12
N SER A 120 22.63 -13.93 4.51
CA SER A 120 23.48 -14.02 3.32
C SER A 120 22.80 -13.51 2.04
N ASP A 121 21.47 -13.49 1.98
CA ASP A 121 20.72 -13.17 0.76
C ASP A 121 20.28 -11.71 0.69
N ARG A 122 20.73 -10.88 1.64
CA ARG A 122 20.35 -9.47 1.72
C ARG A 122 20.68 -8.67 0.47
N GLU A 123 21.79 -8.99 -0.21
CA GLU A 123 22.15 -8.35 -1.47
C GLU A 123 21.15 -8.70 -2.59
N ARG A 124 20.80 -10.00 -2.72
CA ARG A 124 19.77 -10.47 -3.66
C ARG A 124 18.44 -9.77 -3.38
N LYS A 125 18.02 -9.76 -2.12
CA LYS A 125 16.81 -9.07 -1.66
C LYS A 125 16.80 -7.58 -2.05
N ALA A 126 17.92 -6.88 -1.84
CA ALA A 126 18.06 -5.47 -2.20
C ALA A 126 17.99 -5.26 -3.71
N ALA A 127 18.56 -6.17 -4.51
CA ALA A 127 18.48 -6.12 -5.97
C ALA A 127 17.03 -6.27 -6.46
N ILE A 128 16.25 -7.22 -5.92
CA ILE A 128 14.84 -7.38 -6.29
C ILE A 128 13.98 -6.16 -5.91
N ILE A 129 14.26 -5.57 -4.75
CA ILE A 129 13.60 -4.32 -4.34
C ILE A 129 13.95 -3.18 -5.31
N SER A 130 15.18 -3.13 -5.81
CA SER A 130 15.57 -2.16 -6.85
C SER A 130 14.88 -2.42 -8.19
N LEU A 131 14.58 -3.67 -8.55
CA LEU A 131 13.78 -3.98 -9.74
C LEU A 131 12.35 -3.47 -9.57
N THR A 132 11.73 -3.71 -8.42
CA THR A 132 10.40 -3.17 -8.08
C THR A 132 10.38 -1.64 -8.20
N ALA A 133 11.43 -0.97 -7.72
CA ALA A 133 11.59 0.47 -7.87
C ALA A 133 11.72 0.91 -9.33
N GLY A 134 12.48 0.16 -10.15
CA GLY A 134 12.60 0.36 -11.59
C GLY A 134 11.26 0.21 -12.33
N THR A 135 10.43 -0.75 -11.93
CA THR A 135 9.09 -0.92 -12.48
C THR A 135 8.18 0.28 -12.17
N TYR A 136 8.25 0.83 -10.95
CA TYR A 136 7.54 2.06 -10.61
C TYR A 136 8.07 3.28 -11.38
N GLU A 137 9.38 3.35 -11.58
CA GLU A 137 10.05 4.36 -12.40
C GLU A 137 9.55 4.32 -13.85
N ALA A 138 9.44 3.13 -14.46
CA ALA A 138 8.89 2.96 -15.81
C ALA A 138 7.43 3.44 -15.93
N GLN A 139 6.64 3.34 -14.86
CA GLN A 139 5.26 3.83 -14.80
C GLN A 139 5.13 5.32 -14.42
N GLY A 140 6.24 6.02 -14.16
CA GLY A 140 6.22 7.39 -13.65
C GLY A 140 5.66 7.52 -12.23
N ALA A 141 5.63 6.43 -11.46
CA ALA A 141 5.24 6.42 -10.04
C ALA A 141 6.47 6.78 -9.18
N TRP A 142 6.99 8.00 -9.34
CA TRP A 142 8.30 8.39 -8.80
C TRP A 142 8.41 8.30 -7.28
N GLU A 143 7.35 8.63 -6.53
CA GLU A 143 7.39 8.56 -5.06
C GLU A 143 7.49 7.10 -4.58
N ASP A 144 6.78 6.19 -5.26
CA ASP A 144 6.84 4.74 -5.00
C ASP A 144 8.21 4.18 -5.37
N ALA A 145 8.75 4.59 -6.52
CA ALA A 145 10.11 4.25 -6.93
C ALA A 145 11.15 4.73 -5.91
N ILE A 146 11.08 6.00 -5.47
CA ILE A 146 11.98 6.57 -4.45
C ILE A 146 11.85 5.80 -3.12
N MET A 147 10.63 5.38 -2.75
CA MET A 147 10.40 4.63 -1.53
C MET A 147 11.10 3.26 -1.57
N GLU A 148 10.92 2.51 -2.66
CA GLU A 148 11.57 1.20 -2.83
C GLU A 148 13.09 1.33 -3.00
N TYR A 149 13.59 2.35 -3.71
CA TYR A 149 15.02 2.63 -3.74
C TYR A 149 15.58 2.95 -2.35
N ARG A 150 14.88 3.71 -1.51
CA ARG A 150 15.31 3.95 -0.11
C ARG A 150 15.32 2.67 0.71
N ARG A 151 14.35 1.78 0.47
CA ARG A 151 14.28 0.47 1.12
C ARG A 151 15.47 -0.39 0.72
N SER A 152 15.79 -0.48 -0.57
CA SER A 152 16.98 -1.13 -1.11
C SER A 152 18.27 -0.54 -0.52
N LEU A 153 18.41 0.80 -0.52
CA LEU A 153 19.54 1.52 0.08
C LEU A 153 19.74 1.17 1.56
N SER A 154 18.65 1.03 2.32
CA SER A 154 18.71 0.65 3.73
C SER A 154 19.30 -0.74 3.95
N ILE A 155 19.13 -1.65 2.98
CA ILE A 155 19.70 -3.00 3.01
C ILE A 155 21.16 -2.96 2.56
N TYR A 156 21.48 -2.27 1.46
CA TYR A 156 22.87 -2.10 1.00
C TYR A 156 23.77 -1.46 2.07
N ARG A 157 23.24 -0.49 2.84
CA ARG A 157 23.93 0.04 4.04
C ARG A 157 24.23 -1.01 5.10
N LYS A 158 23.35 -1.98 5.31
CA LYS A 158 23.53 -3.04 6.31
C LYS A 158 24.56 -4.09 5.88
N VAL A 159 24.67 -4.35 4.57
CA VAL A 159 25.68 -5.26 4.01
C VAL A 159 27.01 -4.56 3.67
N LYS A 160 27.06 -3.22 3.76
CA LYS A 160 28.24 -2.38 3.49
C LYS A 160 28.72 -2.42 2.04
N ASP A 161 27.82 -2.63 1.10
CA ASP A 161 28.08 -2.49 -0.34
C ASP A 161 28.03 -1.00 -0.69
N ASN A 162 29.17 -0.35 -0.87
CA ASN A 162 29.25 1.09 -1.10
C ASN A 162 28.90 1.48 -2.55
N ASP A 163 29.25 0.64 -3.52
CA ASP A 163 29.04 0.89 -4.94
C ASP A 163 27.54 0.90 -5.27
N LYS A 164 26.80 -0.09 -4.74
CA LYS A 164 25.33 -0.10 -4.85
C LYS A 164 24.69 1.03 -4.06
N GLN A 165 25.23 1.42 -2.90
CA GLN A 165 24.71 2.57 -2.16
C GLN A 165 24.78 3.87 -2.97
N GLU A 166 25.90 4.12 -3.66
CA GLU A 166 26.08 5.30 -4.50
C GLU A 166 25.10 5.27 -5.68
N THR A 167 25.08 4.16 -6.42
CA THR A 167 24.14 3.95 -7.54
C THR A 167 22.69 4.24 -7.15
N ILE A 168 22.25 3.74 -5.98
CA ILE A 168 20.86 3.92 -5.52
C ILE A 168 20.60 5.36 -5.05
N LYS A 169 21.59 6.06 -4.47
CA LYS A 169 21.45 7.48 -4.12
C LYS A 169 21.27 8.34 -5.37
N ASP A 170 22.06 8.09 -6.41
CA ASP A 170 21.98 8.81 -7.67
C ASP A 170 20.61 8.63 -8.33
N LYS A 171 20.10 7.38 -8.32
CA LYS A 171 18.73 7.11 -8.76
C LYS A 171 17.68 7.89 -7.97
N ILE A 172 17.79 7.94 -6.64
CA ILE A 172 16.86 8.70 -5.79
C ILE A 172 16.92 10.20 -6.12
N GLU A 173 18.11 10.75 -6.34
CA GLU A 173 18.30 12.16 -6.69
C GLU A 173 17.69 12.48 -8.07
N HIS A 174 18.02 11.68 -9.08
CA HIS A 174 17.45 11.81 -10.43
C HIS A 174 15.92 11.76 -10.40
N LEU A 175 15.36 10.76 -9.71
CA LEU A 175 13.91 10.64 -9.56
C LEU A 175 13.28 11.80 -8.80
N SER A 176 13.98 12.35 -7.81
CA SER A 176 13.48 13.51 -7.06
C SER A 176 13.35 14.75 -7.96
N ILE A 177 14.22 14.86 -8.98
CA ILE A 177 14.18 15.90 -10.01
C ILE A 177 13.06 15.63 -11.02
N GLU A 178 12.96 14.41 -11.57
CA GLU A 178 11.91 14.03 -12.54
C GLU A 178 10.51 14.16 -11.94
N ARG A 179 10.34 13.76 -10.67
CA ARG A 179 9.12 14.01 -9.89
C ARG A 179 8.72 15.49 -9.86
N GLY A 180 9.69 16.41 -9.83
CA GLY A 180 9.43 17.85 -9.87
C GLY A 180 8.99 18.37 -11.24
N LYS A 181 9.34 17.66 -12.32
CA LYS A 181 9.03 18.03 -13.71
C LYS A 181 7.67 17.50 -14.16
N GLN A 182 7.26 16.33 -13.69
CA GLN A 182 6.01 15.71 -14.12
C GLN A 182 4.79 16.46 -13.58
N LYS A 183 3.93 16.91 -14.49
CA LYS A 183 2.63 17.50 -14.16
C LYS A 183 1.54 16.55 -14.62
N THR A 184 0.85 15.92 -13.67
CA THR A 184 -0.46 15.29 -13.91
C THR A 184 -1.35 16.27 -14.67
N SER A 185 -2.12 15.79 -15.64
CA SER A 185 -2.85 16.67 -16.55
C SER A 185 -3.75 17.61 -15.77
N ARG A 186 -3.86 18.86 -16.25
CA ARG A 186 -4.78 19.84 -15.65
C ARG A 186 -6.21 19.30 -15.63
N SER A 187 -6.62 18.55 -16.65
CA SER A 187 -7.95 17.92 -16.71
C SER A 187 -8.14 16.88 -15.61
N GLU A 188 -7.16 16.01 -15.39
CA GLU A 188 -7.20 14.97 -14.33
C GLU A 188 -7.31 15.60 -12.94
N LYS A 189 -6.52 16.65 -12.68
CA LYS A 189 -6.58 17.39 -11.41
C LYS A 189 -7.95 18.03 -11.19
N ILE A 190 -8.52 18.67 -12.22
CA ILE A 190 -9.86 19.26 -12.16
C ILE A 190 -10.91 18.17 -11.88
N LEU A 191 -10.79 17.03 -12.56
CA LEU A 191 -11.75 15.94 -12.42
C LEU A 191 -11.68 15.28 -11.04
N ALA A 192 -10.48 15.04 -10.49
CA ALA A 192 -10.33 14.59 -9.10
C ALA A 192 -10.96 15.56 -8.10
N VAL A 193 -10.72 16.87 -8.25
CA VAL A 193 -11.35 17.90 -7.42
C VAL A 193 -12.88 17.89 -7.57
N SER A 194 -13.40 17.66 -8.78
CA SER A 194 -14.85 17.55 -9.00
C SER A 194 -15.49 16.39 -8.25
N TYR A 195 -14.78 15.26 -8.09
CA TYR A 195 -15.25 14.14 -7.27
C TYR A 195 -15.30 14.50 -5.78
N VAL A 196 -14.37 15.31 -5.29
CA VAL A 196 -14.43 15.83 -3.90
C VAL A 196 -15.72 16.64 -3.70
N PHE A 197 -16.04 17.54 -4.63
CA PHE A 197 -17.29 18.30 -4.58
C PHE A 197 -18.52 17.41 -4.67
N ALA A 198 -18.50 16.38 -5.53
CA ALA A 198 -19.60 15.43 -5.65
C ALA A 198 -19.81 14.65 -4.34
N LEU A 199 -18.73 14.19 -3.70
CA LEU A 199 -18.78 13.51 -2.40
C LEU A 199 -19.34 14.45 -1.32
N ILE A 200 -18.85 15.69 -1.23
CA ILE A 200 -19.40 16.68 -0.28
C ILE A 200 -20.89 16.92 -0.54
N LEU A 201 -21.31 17.03 -1.80
CA LEU A 201 -22.72 17.18 -2.15
C LEU A 201 -23.54 15.97 -1.71
N ALA A 202 -23.01 14.76 -1.87
CA ALA A 202 -23.65 13.54 -1.40
C ALA A 202 -23.83 13.56 0.13
N GLU A 203 -22.78 13.90 0.88
CA GLU A 203 -22.80 14.02 2.35
C GLU A 203 -23.83 15.06 2.84
N VAL A 204 -23.86 16.23 2.21
CA VAL A 204 -24.83 17.28 2.51
C VAL A 204 -26.25 16.79 2.21
N THR A 205 -26.46 16.08 1.10
CA THR A 205 -27.78 15.55 0.71
C THR A 205 -28.26 14.50 1.71
N VAL A 206 -27.40 13.56 2.11
CA VAL A 206 -27.69 12.56 3.13
C VAL A 206 -28.10 13.21 4.46
N THR A 207 -27.39 14.27 4.85
CA THR A 207 -27.54 14.92 6.17
C THR A 207 -28.75 15.85 6.23
N TYR A 208 -28.97 16.67 5.20
CA TYR A 208 -29.90 17.80 5.24
C TYR A 208 -31.10 17.70 4.29
N VAL A 209 -31.08 16.79 3.31
CA VAL A 209 -32.11 16.70 2.28
C VAL A 209 -32.89 15.40 2.38
N ASN A 210 -32.31 14.29 1.93
CA ASN A 210 -32.92 12.98 1.91
C ASN A 210 -31.84 11.89 1.80
N LYS A 211 -31.88 10.92 2.73
CA LYS A 211 -30.93 9.80 2.80
C LYS A 211 -30.96 8.92 1.55
N GLU A 212 -32.13 8.66 0.99
CA GLU A 212 -32.32 7.83 -0.22
C GLU A 212 -31.70 8.51 -1.43
N THR A 213 -31.93 9.82 -1.60
CA THR A 213 -31.34 10.60 -2.69
C THR A 213 -29.83 10.69 -2.55
N GLY A 214 -29.32 10.89 -1.33
CA GLY A 214 -27.89 10.84 -1.04
C GLY A 214 -27.25 9.51 -1.38
N LEU A 215 -27.90 8.38 -1.02
CA LEU A 215 -27.44 7.03 -1.40
C LEU A 215 -27.36 6.82 -2.90
N VAL A 216 -28.34 7.34 -3.66
CA VAL A 216 -28.31 7.29 -5.13
C VAL A 216 -27.10 8.07 -5.67
N ILE A 217 -26.82 9.26 -5.13
CA ILE A 217 -25.64 10.05 -5.52
C ILE A 217 -24.35 9.28 -5.21
N GLU A 218 -24.22 8.67 -4.02
CA GLU A 218 -23.04 7.85 -3.67
C GLU A 218 -22.84 6.67 -4.62
N ALA A 219 -23.91 5.97 -4.99
CA ALA A 219 -23.84 4.87 -5.95
C ALA A 219 -23.40 5.34 -7.34
N LEU A 220 -23.87 6.51 -7.79
CA LEU A 220 -23.45 7.12 -9.06
C LEU A 220 -21.98 7.54 -9.00
N ILE A 221 -21.51 8.12 -7.89
CA ILE A 221 -20.10 8.48 -7.70
C ILE A 221 -19.23 7.23 -7.73
N LEU A 222 -19.62 6.17 -7.03
CA LEU A 222 -18.90 4.89 -7.03
C LEU A 222 -18.76 4.32 -8.45
N MET A 223 -19.86 4.27 -9.21
CA MET A 223 -19.82 3.83 -10.61
C MET A 223 -18.93 4.72 -11.47
N ALA A 224 -19.03 6.04 -11.31
CA ALA A 224 -18.21 6.98 -12.05
C ALA A 224 -16.71 6.82 -11.73
N LEU A 225 -16.33 6.65 -10.45
CA LEU A 225 -14.96 6.38 -10.05
C LEU A 225 -14.44 5.06 -10.66
N LEU A 226 -15.26 4.00 -10.64
CA LEU A 226 -14.89 2.70 -11.19
C LEU A 226 -14.62 2.78 -12.70
N VAL A 227 -15.57 3.32 -13.47
CA VAL A 227 -15.46 3.45 -14.93
C VAL A 227 -14.28 4.33 -15.29
N ASN A 228 -14.17 5.50 -14.67
CA ASN A 228 -13.14 6.46 -14.99
C ASN A 228 -11.73 5.95 -14.58
N SER A 229 -11.61 5.23 -13.48
CA SER A 229 -10.34 4.58 -13.11
C SER A 229 -9.92 3.47 -14.08
N SER A 230 -10.86 2.86 -14.80
CA SER A 230 -10.59 1.78 -15.76
C SER A 230 -10.24 2.33 -17.15
N LEU A 231 -10.76 3.50 -17.51
CA LEU A 231 -10.56 4.11 -18.83
C LEU A 231 -9.36 5.06 -18.91
N ASN A 232 -8.87 5.60 -17.79
CA ASN A 232 -7.74 6.52 -17.82
C ASN A 232 -6.39 5.81 -17.96
N VAL A 233 -5.54 6.38 -18.81
CA VAL A 233 -4.19 5.87 -19.11
C VAL A 233 -3.19 6.22 -17.99
N SER A 234 -3.39 7.34 -17.28
CA SER A 234 -2.49 7.78 -16.21
C SER A 234 -2.58 6.87 -15.00
N TYR A 235 -1.48 6.17 -14.69
CA TYR A 235 -1.38 5.26 -13.55
C TYR A 235 -1.71 5.96 -12.22
N ASN A 236 -1.03 7.06 -11.91
CA ASN A 236 -1.20 7.79 -10.64
C ASN A 236 -2.66 8.27 -10.46
N TYR A 237 -3.28 8.73 -11.54
CA TYR A 237 -4.66 9.19 -11.51
C TYR A 237 -5.65 8.03 -11.32
N SER A 238 -5.51 6.96 -12.12
CA SER A 238 -6.34 5.75 -12.01
C SER A 238 -6.28 5.16 -10.59
N VAL A 239 -5.09 5.05 -10.03
CA VAL A 239 -4.81 4.55 -8.67
C VAL A 239 -5.48 5.42 -7.59
N LEU A 240 -5.44 6.74 -7.73
CA LEU A 240 -6.16 7.65 -6.82
C LEU A 240 -7.67 7.42 -6.89
N LEU A 241 -8.26 7.36 -8.09
CA LEU A 241 -9.69 7.13 -8.25
C LEU A 241 -10.13 5.79 -7.64
N ARG A 242 -9.35 4.72 -7.84
CA ARG A 242 -9.64 3.42 -7.22
C ARG A 242 -9.63 3.49 -5.70
N SER A 243 -8.71 4.27 -5.14
CA SER A 243 -8.60 4.46 -3.69
C SER A 243 -9.80 5.22 -3.12
N MET A 244 -10.32 6.19 -3.87
CA MET A 244 -11.49 6.97 -3.49
C MET A 244 -12.80 6.16 -3.51
N MET A 245 -12.87 5.02 -4.20
CA MET A 245 -14.06 4.15 -4.22
C MET A 245 -14.48 3.68 -2.83
N ALA A 246 -13.53 3.60 -1.88
CA ALA A 246 -13.84 3.23 -0.50
C ALA A 246 -14.75 4.25 0.20
N LEU A 247 -14.71 5.53 -0.18
CA LEU A 247 -15.50 6.59 0.44
C LEU A 247 -17.02 6.40 0.26
N PRO A 248 -17.56 6.30 -0.97
CA PRO A 248 -18.98 6.01 -1.17
C PRO A 248 -19.36 4.62 -0.62
N MET A 249 -18.45 3.64 -0.66
CA MET A 249 -18.71 2.31 -0.08
C MET A 249 -18.93 2.38 1.44
N ILE A 250 -18.10 3.12 2.19
CA ILE A 250 -18.27 3.31 3.63
C ILE A 250 -19.66 3.90 3.92
N ARG A 251 -20.13 4.86 3.11
CA ARG A 251 -21.44 5.48 3.29
C ARG A 251 -22.60 4.56 2.98
N ILE A 252 -22.54 3.84 1.87
CA ILE A 252 -23.58 2.87 1.50
C ILE A 252 -23.74 1.81 2.60
N ILE A 253 -22.62 1.30 3.14
CA ILE A 253 -22.63 0.33 4.23
C ILE A 253 -23.14 0.98 5.53
N GLY A 254 -22.59 2.12 5.92
CA GLY A 254 -22.93 2.81 7.17
C GLY A 254 -24.41 3.18 7.27
N LEU A 255 -25.02 3.64 6.18
CA LEU A 255 -26.44 3.99 6.13
C LEU A 255 -27.37 2.76 6.14
N SER A 256 -26.86 1.57 5.84
CA SER A 256 -27.63 0.32 5.84
C SER A 256 -27.70 -0.36 7.22
N ILE A 257 -26.81 -0.03 8.15
CA ILE A 257 -26.65 -0.70 9.45
C ILE A 257 -27.76 -0.42 10.47
N PRO A 258 -28.34 0.79 10.60
CA PRO A 258 -29.39 1.07 11.59
C PRO A 258 -30.62 0.15 11.49
N LEU A 259 -30.77 -0.59 10.39
CA LEU A 259 -31.80 -1.60 10.17
C LEU A 259 -31.58 -2.89 10.99
N MET A 260 -30.40 -3.10 11.58
CA MET A 260 -30.00 -4.38 12.18
C MET A 260 -30.33 -4.52 13.68
N GLN A 261 -30.86 -3.48 14.35
CA GLN A 261 -31.20 -3.49 15.79
C GLN A 261 -30.05 -3.90 16.74
N ILE A 262 -28.79 -3.63 16.36
CA ILE A 262 -27.59 -3.94 17.16
C ILE A 262 -27.21 -2.73 18.02
N GLN A 263 -26.61 -2.95 19.20
CA GLN A 263 -26.01 -1.88 20.02
C GLN A 263 -24.98 -1.07 19.22
N SER A 264 -25.00 0.26 19.38
CA SER A 264 -24.19 1.23 18.63
C SER A 264 -22.68 0.93 18.65
N LEU A 265 -22.14 0.41 19.76
CA LEU A 265 -20.72 0.03 19.86
C LEU A 265 -20.30 -1.01 18.80
N TYR A 266 -21.19 -1.91 18.41
CA TYR A 266 -20.86 -2.95 17.44
C TYR A 266 -21.08 -2.52 15.99
N TRP A 267 -21.60 -1.32 15.73
CA TRP A 267 -21.67 -0.78 14.37
C TRP A 267 -20.27 -0.52 13.80
N PHE A 268 -19.33 -0.10 14.65
CA PHE A 268 -17.94 0.18 14.28
C PHE A 268 -17.23 -1.02 13.61
N PRO A 269 -17.15 -2.22 14.23
CA PRO A 269 -16.50 -3.36 13.59
C PRO A 269 -17.26 -3.84 12.33
N ILE A 270 -18.58 -3.67 12.27
CA ILE A 270 -19.39 -4.03 11.08
C ILE A 270 -19.00 -3.16 9.88
N ILE A 271 -18.74 -1.85 10.09
CA ILE A 271 -18.26 -0.95 9.04
C ILE A 271 -16.78 -1.22 8.72
N ALA A 272 -15.97 -1.48 9.75
CA ALA A 272 -14.53 -1.64 9.58
C ALA A 272 -14.12 -2.90 8.83
N VAL A 273 -14.85 -4.02 8.96
CA VAL A 273 -14.50 -5.28 8.26
C VAL A 273 -14.52 -5.12 6.72
N PRO A 274 -15.59 -4.62 6.10
CA PRO A 274 -15.59 -4.29 4.66
C PRO A 274 -14.52 -3.26 4.28
N LEU A 275 -14.24 -2.29 5.16
CA LEU A 275 -13.19 -1.30 4.92
C LEU A 275 -11.80 -1.94 4.89
N PHE A 276 -11.48 -2.85 5.80
CA PHE A 276 -10.24 -3.62 5.76
C PHE A 276 -10.16 -4.51 4.52
N ALA A 277 -11.27 -5.12 4.10
CA ALA A 277 -11.32 -5.90 2.87
C ALA A 277 -11.09 -5.03 1.61
N ALA A 278 -11.67 -3.83 1.59
CA ALA A 278 -11.44 -2.85 0.52
C ALA A 278 -9.97 -2.38 0.51
N ALA A 279 -9.43 -1.99 1.67
CA ALA A 279 -8.03 -1.59 1.81
C ALA A 279 -7.08 -2.71 1.36
N TYR A 280 -7.32 -3.96 1.78
CA TYR A 280 -6.53 -5.12 1.36
C TYR A 280 -6.58 -5.35 -0.15
N THR A 281 -7.78 -5.29 -0.75
CA THR A 281 -7.95 -5.43 -2.20
C THR A 281 -7.24 -4.31 -2.97
N ILE A 282 -7.36 -3.07 -2.51
CA ILE A 282 -6.68 -1.91 -3.08
C ILE A 282 -5.16 -2.09 -2.99
N MET A 283 -4.65 -2.49 -1.83
CA MET A 283 -3.23 -2.76 -1.62
C MET A 283 -2.73 -3.84 -2.58
N LYS A 284 -3.42 -4.97 -2.69
CA LYS A 284 -3.03 -6.07 -3.58
C LYS A 284 -3.04 -5.64 -5.05
N ASN A 285 -4.07 -4.91 -5.48
CA ASN A 285 -4.18 -4.43 -6.86
C ASN A 285 -3.09 -3.42 -7.24
N GLN A 286 -2.68 -2.58 -6.28
CA GLN A 286 -1.65 -1.56 -6.48
C GLN A 286 -0.22 -2.05 -6.18
N GLY A 287 -0.06 -3.28 -5.68
CA GLY A 287 1.22 -3.82 -5.21
C GLY A 287 1.75 -3.13 -3.94
N LEU A 288 0.87 -2.55 -3.12
CA LEU A 288 1.29 -1.85 -1.90
C LEU A 288 1.68 -2.81 -0.79
N THR A 289 2.92 -2.70 -0.35
CA THR A 289 3.42 -3.37 0.86
C THR A 289 3.04 -2.62 2.13
N ARG A 290 3.22 -3.24 3.30
CA ARG A 290 3.01 -2.61 4.61
C ARG A 290 3.86 -1.33 4.80
N GLN A 291 5.01 -1.24 4.15
CA GLN A 291 5.86 -0.04 4.19
C GLN A 291 5.25 1.13 3.42
N HIS A 292 4.66 0.86 2.24
CA HIS A 292 4.01 1.88 1.42
C HIS A 292 2.90 2.63 2.15
N ILE A 293 2.10 1.91 2.93
CA ILE A 293 0.96 2.44 3.68
C ILE A 293 1.33 2.90 5.11
N GLY A 294 2.61 2.82 5.49
CA GLY A 294 3.08 3.24 6.81
C GLY A 294 2.71 2.33 7.97
N LEU A 295 2.36 1.06 7.73
CA LEU A 295 2.21 0.03 8.77
C LEU A 295 3.58 -0.45 9.28
N ILE A 296 4.38 0.49 9.75
CA ILE A 296 5.69 0.31 10.34
C ILE A 296 5.83 1.20 11.57
N TRP A 297 6.61 0.79 12.55
CA TRP A 297 6.78 1.55 13.81
C TRP A 297 7.59 2.84 13.66
N GLY A 298 8.43 2.95 12.62
CA GLY A 298 9.32 4.10 12.45
C GLY A 298 10.11 4.45 13.73
N ASN A 299 10.17 5.74 14.05
CA ASN A 299 10.73 6.21 15.33
C ASN A 299 9.70 6.09 16.46
N LYS A 300 9.87 5.07 17.31
CA LYS A 300 8.96 4.77 18.43
C LYS A 300 8.70 5.94 19.36
N LYS A 301 9.70 6.79 19.65
CA LYS A 301 9.54 7.95 20.54
C LYS A 301 8.60 8.99 19.91
N VAL A 302 8.79 9.27 18.62
CA VAL A 302 7.93 10.21 17.89
C VAL A 302 6.51 9.65 17.77
N GLN A 303 6.35 8.37 17.45
CA GLN A 303 5.03 7.74 17.38
C GLN A 303 4.30 7.76 18.73
N PHE A 304 5.02 7.55 19.83
CA PHE A 304 4.47 7.66 21.17
C PHE A 304 4.02 9.08 21.51
N LEU A 305 4.81 10.10 21.17
CA LEU A 305 4.42 11.50 21.36
C LEU A 305 3.17 11.87 20.54
N ILE A 306 3.07 11.39 19.30
CA ILE A 306 1.87 11.56 18.47
C ILE A 306 0.68 10.88 19.15
N ALA A 307 0.82 9.64 19.61
CA ALA A 307 -0.25 8.88 20.26
C ALA A 307 -0.84 9.61 21.50
N LEU A 308 0.00 10.29 22.28
CA LEU A 308 -0.44 11.06 23.45
C LEU A 308 -1.33 12.25 23.09
N THR A 309 -1.25 12.79 21.86
CA THR A 309 -2.09 13.92 21.45
C THR A 309 -3.57 13.56 21.44
N GLY A 310 -3.91 12.27 21.27
CA GLY A 310 -5.28 11.77 21.27
C GLY A 310 -6.08 12.12 22.53
N ILE A 311 -5.43 12.18 23.70
CA ILE A 311 -6.11 12.55 24.95
C ILE A 311 -6.65 13.98 24.86
N PHE A 312 -5.80 14.90 24.43
CA PHE A 312 -6.16 16.32 24.31
C PHE A 312 -7.18 16.55 23.20
N LEU A 313 -7.00 15.88 22.05
CA LEU A 313 -7.92 15.96 20.92
C LEU A 313 -9.32 15.46 21.30
N GLY A 314 -9.42 14.29 21.97
CA GLY A 314 -10.71 13.72 22.35
C GLY A 314 -11.46 14.56 23.40
N ILE A 315 -10.75 15.19 24.34
CA ILE A 315 -11.36 16.14 25.28
C ILE A 315 -11.85 17.39 24.55
N THR A 316 -11.05 17.93 23.64
CA THR A 316 -11.41 19.13 22.86
C THR A 316 -12.65 18.86 21.99
N GLU A 317 -12.66 17.73 21.29
CA GLU A 317 -13.78 17.29 20.46
C GLU A 317 -15.04 17.06 21.30
N TYR A 318 -14.92 16.54 22.53
CA TYR A 318 -16.06 16.41 23.43
C TYR A 318 -16.66 17.77 23.81
N ILE A 319 -15.84 18.79 24.03
CA ILE A 319 -16.33 20.14 24.33
C ILE A 319 -17.16 20.69 23.16
N ILE A 320 -16.80 20.33 21.93
CA ILE A 320 -17.48 20.74 20.69
C ILE A 320 -18.78 19.95 20.47
N LEU A 321 -18.75 18.62 20.58
CA LEU A 321 -19.85 17.74 20.18
C LEU A 321 -20.78 17.30 21.31
N GLN A 322 -20.25 17.20 22.54
CA GLN A 322 -20.95 16.69 23.72
C GLN A 322 -21.77 15.40 23.48
N PRO A 323 -21.17 14.34 22.91
CA PRO A 323 -21.90 13.12 22.59
C PRO A 323 -22.34 12.36 23.86
N LYS A 324 -23.38 11.56 23.71
CA LYS A 324 -23.78 10.59 24.73
C LYS A 324 -22.74 9.46 24.85
N PRO A 325 -22.59 8.86 26.05
CA PRO A 325 -21.66 7.74 26.21
C PRO A 325 -22.06 6.55 25.33
N LEU A 326 -21.07 5.93 24.69
CA LEU A 326 -21.28 4.79 23.79
C LEU A 326 -21.52 3.46 24.55
N ILE A 327 -21.06 3.39 25.80
CA ILE A 327 -21.32 2.29 26.73
C ILE A 327 -22.30 2.74 27.81
N ALA A 328 -23.13 1.83 28.32
CA ALA A 328 -24.12 2.19 29.34
C ALA A 328 -23.52 2.43 30.72
N VAL A 329 -22.46 1.70 31.08
CA VAL A 329 -21.82 1.76 32.39
C VAL A 329 -20.30 1.77 32.21
N LEU A 330 -19.65 2.74 32.85
CA LEU A 330 -18.20 2.81 32.92
C LEU A 330 -17.67 1.76 33.90
N ASN A 331 -17.14 0.67 33.35
CA ASN A 331 -16.36 -0.32 34.11
C ASN A 331 -15.07 -0.66 33.32
N PRO A 332 -14.04 -1.21 33.98
CA PRO A 332 -12.75 -1.46 33.31
C PRO A 332 -12.85 -2.40 32.10
N VAL A 333 -13.72 -3.41 32.16
CA VAL A 333 -13.88 -4.41 31.10
C VAL A 333 -14.51 -3.79 29.85
N ASN A 334 -15.64 -3.11 30.00
CA ASN A 334 -16.34 -2.42 28.93
C ASN A 334 -15.47 -1.32 28.32
N LEU A 335 -14.74 -0.58 29.15
CA LEU A 335 -13.81 0.45 28.68
C LEU A 335 -12.72 -0.15 27.80
N ILE A 336 -12.06 -1.23 28.25
CA ILE A 336 -11.00 -1.90 27.47
C ILE A 336 -11.55 -2.45 26.15
N ILE A 337 -12.68 -3.17 26.19
CA ILE A 337 -13.30 -3.76 25.00
C ILE A 337 -13.68 -2.65 24.01
N ALA A 338 -14.38 -1.62 24.47
CA ALA A 338 -14.82 -0.53 23.61
C ALA A 338 -13.63 0.29 23.05
N SER A 339 -12.60 0.53 23.86
CA SER A 339 -11.37 1.20 23.38
C SER A 339 -10.64 0.38 22.33
N ILE A 340 -10.52 -0.93 22.47
CA ILE A 340 -9.93 -1.80 21.44
C ILE A 340 -10.76 -1.72 20.15
N ILE A 341 -12.09 -1.79 20.28
CA ILE A 341 -13.00 -1.66 19.13
C ILE A 341 -12.77 -0.34 18.41
N LEU A 342 -12.71 0.80 19.11
CA LEU A 342 -12.50 2.11 18.49
C LEU A 342 -11.09 2.24 17.90
N ILE A 343 -10.04 1.81 18.61
CA ILE A 343 -8.67 1.85 18.09
C ILE A 343 -8.54 1.08 16.78
N ILE A 344 -9.17 -0.09 16.67
CA ILE A 344 -9.11 -0.89 15.44
C ILE A 344 -10.07 -0.36 14.37
N SER A 345 -11.33 -0.15 14.74
CA SER A 345 -12.41 0.06 13.77
C SER A 345 -12.46 1.48 13.22
N THR A 346 -12.09 2.49 14.02
CA THR A 346 -11.99 3.87 13.54
C THR A 346 -10.52 4.26 13.39
N GLY A 347 -9.72 4.08 14.45
CA GLY A 347 -8.34 4.53 14.48
C GLY A 347 -7.45 3.86 13.44
N LEU A 348 -7.52 2.54 13.26
CA LEU A 348 -6.69 1.85 12.28
C LEU A 348 -7.34 1.88 10.90
N ALA A 349 -8.63 1.56 10.80
CA ALA A 349 -9.30 1.42 9.51
C ALA A 349 -9.33 2.74 8.72
N GLU A 350 -9.67 3.85 9.38
CA GLU A 350 -9.73 5.15 8.71
C GLU A 350 -8.33 5.68 8.41
N GLU A 351 -7.37 5.58 9.34
CA GLU A 351 -6.00 6.05 9.08
C GLU A 351 -5.30 5.24 7.99
N LEU A 352 -5.54 3.93 7.94
CA LEU A 352 -5.06 3.07 6.87
C LEU A 352 -5.60 3.55 5.51
N LEU A 353 -6.91 3.79 5.41
CA LEU A 353 -7.51 4.25 4.18
C LEU A 353 -7.03 5.66 3.81
N PHE A 354 -7.20 6.63 4.71
CA PHE A 354 -6.98 8.03 4.41
C PHE A 354 -5.51 8.37 4.28
N ARG A 355 -4.65 7.93 5.21
CA ARG A 355 -3.24 8.33 5.22
C ARG A 355 -2.41 7.32 4.46
N GLY A 356 -2.61 6.03 4.75
CA GLY A 356 -1.86 4.95 4.11
C GLY A 356 -2.10 4.85 2.60
N ILE A 357 -3.34 5.01 2.15
CA ILE A 357 -3.73 4.77 0.74
C ILE A 357 -4.07 6.07 0.02
N ILE A 358 -5.12 6.78 0.43
CA ILE A 358 -5.64 7.95 -0.31
C ILE A 358 -4.63 9.09 -0.34
N GLN A 359 -4.06 9.48 0.80
CA GLN A 359 -3.09 10.58 0.87
C GLN A 359 -1.84 10.27 0.06
N LYS A 360 -1.29 9.07 0.22
CA LYS A 360 -0.17 8.59 -0.57
C LYS A 360 -0.44 8.76 -2.07
N ASN A 361 -1.59 8.30 -2.55
CA ASN A 361 -1.95 8.38 -3.96
C ASN A 361 -2.29 9.81 -4.39
N ALA A 362 -2.84 10.63 -3.51
CA ALA A 362 -3.10 12.05 -3.76
C ALA A 362 -1.80 12.87 -3.85
N GLU A 363 -0.77 12.53 -3.07
CA GLU A 363 0.56 13.12 -3.15
C GLU A 363 1.20 12.85 -4.53
N ASN A 364 0.98 11.66 -5.11
CA ASN A 364 1.45 11.32 -6.47
C ASN A 364 0.75 12.14 -7.56
N VAL A 365 -0.51 12.55 -7.35
CA VAL A 365 -1.29 13.32 -8.34
C VAL A 365 -1.11 14.83 -8.20
N PHE A 366 -1.12 15.33 -6.96
CA PHE A 366 -1.16 16.76 -6.66
C PHE A 366 0.15 17.32 -6.11
N GLY A 367 1.08 16.45 -5.71
CA GLY A 367 2.28 16.82 -4.94
C GLY A 367 2.02 16.80 -3.42
N ILE A 368 3.09 16.88 -2.64
CA ILE A 368 3.07 16.67 -1.17
C ILE A 368 2.07 17.59 -0.46
N PHE A 369 2.13 18.89 -0.72
CA PHE A 369 1.29 19.87 -0.02
C PHE A 369 -0.19 19.78 -0.42
N LEU A 370 -0.47 19.75 -1.73
CA LEU A 370 -1.85 19.70 -2.22
C LEU A 370 -2.49 18.33 -2.00
N GLY A 371 -1.73 17.24 -2.02
CA GLY A 371 -2.22 15.89 -1.67
C GLY A 371 -2.64 15.77 -0.20
N LEU A 372 -1.90 16.41 0.71
CA LEU A 372 -2.28 16.56 2.11
C LEU A 372 -3.61 17.31 2.24
N LEU A 373 -3.70 18.49 1.61
CA LEU A 373 -4.90 19.32 1.66
C LEU A 373 -6.12 18.58 1.08
N TYR A 374 -5.94 17.92 -0.07
CA TYR A 374 -6.95 17.12 -0.74
C TYR A 374 -7.53 16.03 0.18
N THR A 375 -6.65 15.29 0.85
CA THR A 375 -7.07 14.22 1.77
C THR A 375 -7.72 14.78 3.03
N ALA A 376 -7.21 15.89 3.57
CA ALA A 376 -7.81 16.53 4.73
C ALA A 376 -9.24 17.00 4.45
N VAL A 377 -9.52 17.55 3.26
CA VAL A 377 -10.88 17.91 2.84
C VAL A 377 -11.77 16.68 2.74
N LEU A 378 -11.29 15.59 2.12
CA LEU A 378 -12.07 14.34 2.03
C LEU A 378 -12.41 13.75 3.39
N PHE A 379 -11.44 13.72 4.32
CA PHE A 379 -11.66 13.24 5.68
C PHE A 379 -12.69 14.10 6.41
N THR A 380 -12.56 15.43 6.30
CA THR A 380 -13.50 16.39 6.91
C THR A 380 -14.91 16.27 6.35
N ALA A 381 -15.06 15.99 5.05
CA ALA A 381 -16.37 15.79 4.42
C ALA A 381 -17.15 14.64 5.09
N LEU A 382 -16.47 13.58 5.54
CA LEU A 382 -17.12 12.48 6.26
C LEU A 382 -17.63 12.87 7.67
N HIS A 383 -17.26 14.04 8.19
CA HIS A 383 -17.77 14.53 9.47
C HIS A 383 -18.98 15.46 9.34
N ILE A 384 -19.46 15.76 8.12
CA ILE A 384 -20.64 16.60 7.88
C ILE A 384 -21.88 16.06 8.62
N GLY A 385 -22.01 14.74 8.75
CA GLY A 385 -23.11 14.09 9.45
C GLY A 385 -23.23 14.42 10.94
N TRP A 386 -22.20 14.96 11.58
CA TRP A 386 -22.26 15.42 12.98
C TRP A 386 -23.02 16.75 13.15
N ASN A 387 -23.34 17.44 12.04
CA ASN A 387 -24.12 18.67 12.02
C ASN A 387 -23.58 19.76 12.96
N ASN A 388 -22.25 19.89 13.04
CA ASN A 388 -21.59 20.89 13.85
C ASN A 388 -20.48 21.58 13.04
N PHE A 389 -20.62 22.87 12.81
CA PHE A 389 -19.66 23.62 11.99
C PHE A 389 -18.27 23.74 12.64
N TYR A 390 -18.21 23.88 13.97
CA TYR A 390 -16.94 23.95 14.69
C TYR A 390 -16.20 22.61 14.67
N ASP A 391 -16.94 21.51 14.68
CA ASP A 391 -16.38 20.17 14.51
C ASP A 391 -15.68 20.02 13.15
N LEU A 392 -16.29 20.51 12.06
CA LEU A 392 -15.66 20.47 10.74
C LEU A 392 -14.32 21.24 10.70
N ILE A 393 -14.24 22.40 11.35
CA ILE A 393 -12.98 23.16 11.44
C ILE A 393 -11.95 22.38 12.26
N PHE A 394 -12.36 21.82 13.40
CA PHE A 394 -11.50 21.05 14.29
C PHE A 394 -10.95 19.80 13.57
N VAL A 395 -11.82 18.98 13.00
CA VAL A 395 -11.49 17.77 12.26
C VAL A 395 -10.58 18.06 11.08
N PHE A 396 -10.80 19.16 10.34
CA PHE A 396 -9.90 19.58 9.28
C PHE A 396 -8.49 19.88 9.80
N GLY A 397 -8.37 20.57 10.93
CA GLY A 397 -7.10 20.82 11.60
C GLY A 397 -6.40 19.53 12.05
N VAL A 398 -7.15 18.60 12.67
CA VAL A 398 -6.65 17.27 13.04
C VAL A 398 -6.20 16.49 11.81
N ALA A 399 -6.95 16.58 10.71
CA ALA A 399 -6.63 15.86 9.49
C ALA A 399 -5.33 16.34 8.85
N LEU A 400 -5.10 17.67 8.84
CA LEU A 400 -3.82 18.26 8.45
C LEU A 400 -2.68 17.83 9.36
N PHE A 401 -2.90 17.84 10.68
CA PHE A 401 -1.89 17.44 11.66
C PHE A 401 -1.46 15.98 11.48
N TYR A 402 -2.42 15.05 11.42
CA TYR A 402 -2.16 13.62 11.21
C TYR A 402 -1.54 13.35 9.84
N GLY A 403 -2.03 14.00 8.78
CA GLY A 403 -1.46 13.84 7.45
C GLY A 403 -0.01 14.37 7.35
N TYR A 404 0.30 15.48 8.02
CA TYR A 404 1.68 15.99 8.14
C TYR A 404 2.57 15.06 8.96
N ALA A 405 2.08 14.53 10.08
CA ALA A 405 2.80 13.56 10.90
C ALA A 405 3.14 12.29 10.08
N PHE A 406 2.19 11.81 9.27
CA PHE A 406 2.43 10.73 8.32
C PHE A 406 3.48 11.10 7.26
N GLN A 407 3.44 12.30 6.65
CA GLN A 407 4.46 12.73 5.68
C GLN A 407 5.87 12.72 6.26
N LYS A 408 6.03 13.14 7.52
CA LYS A 408 7.34 13.21 8.19
C LYS A 408 7.86 11.86 8.65
N THR A 409 6.98 10.99 9.10
CA THR A 409 7.38 9.72 9.72
C THR A 409 7.23 8.51 8.81
N ARG A 410 6.43 8.64 7.74
CA ARG A 410 5.94 7.55 6.87
C ARG A 410 5.44 6.35 7.69
N SER A 411 4.80 6.64 8.82
CA SER A 411 4.24 5.67 9.76
C SER A 411 2.88 6.17 10.23
N ILE A 412 1.88 5.30 10.21
CA ILE A 412 0.53 5.61 10.72
C ILE A 412 0.32 5.15 12.16
N VAL A 413 1.27 4.42 12.78
CA VAL A 413 1.04 3.75 14.06
C VAL A 413 0.68 4.72 15.18
N GLY A 414 1.46 5.80 15.36
CA GLY A 414 1.19 6.82 16.37
C GLY A 414 -0.08 7.62 16.07
N VAL A 415 -0.35 7.87 14.79
CA VAL A 415 -1.58 8.54 14.33
C VAL A 415 -2.82 7.69 14.63
N THR A 416 -2.79 6.39 14.29
CA THR A 416 -3.84 5.41 14.61
C THR A 416 -4.11 5.34 16.09
N LEU A 417 -3.07 5.28 16.92
CA LEU A 417 -3.23 5.26 18.37
C LEU A 417 -3.82 6.59 18.87
N SER A 418 -3.33 7.72 18.38
CA SER A 418 -3.86 9.04 18.72
C SER A 418 -5.34 9.16 18.39
N HIS A 419 -5.74 8.76 17.18
CA HIS A 419 -7.13 8.78 16.75
C HIS A 419 -8.01 7.85 17.60
N GLY A 420 -7.59 6.60 17.82
CA GLY A 420 -8.33 5.66 18.65
C GLY A 420 -8.44 6.09 20.13
N ILE A 421 -7.40 6.71 20.67
CA ILE A 421 -7.41 7.32 22.01
C ILE A 421 -8.36 8.52 22.03
N SER A 422 -8.33 9.38 21.00
CA SER A 422 -9.27 10.51 20.85
C SER A 422 -10.72 10.04 20.95
N ASN A 423 -11.09 9.03 20.16
CA ASN A 423 -12.45 8.48 20.16
C ASN A 423 -12.80 7.79 21.49
N SER A 424 -11.83 7.17 22.15
CA SER A 424 -12.04 6.60 23.49
C SER A 424 -12.33 7.69 24.52
N PHE A 425 -11.60 8.81 24.51
CA PHE A 425 -11.87 9.92 25.40
C PHE A 425 -13.22 10.57 25.09
N LEU A 426 -13.49 10.84 23.82
CA LEU A 426 -14.72 11.45 23.32
C LEU A 426 -15.98 10.66 23.70
N PHE A 427 -15.99 9.32 23.50
CA PHE A 427 -17.20 8.51 23.62
C PHE A 427 -17.30 7.65 24.88
N LEU A 428 -16.17 7.33 25.53
CA LEU A 428 -16.14 6.34 26.62
C LEU A 428 -15.73 6.90 27.97
N ILE A 429 -14.94 7.97 28.01
CA ILE A 429 -14.38 8.51 29.26
C ILE A 429 -15.04 9.82 29.62
N VAL A 430 -14.84 10.87 28.80
CA VAL A 430 -15.25 12.24 29.14
C VAL A 430 -16.76 12.36 29.39
N PRO A 431 -17.68 11.71 28.65
CA PRO A 431 -19.12 11.83 28.91
C PRO A 431 -19.53 11.45 30.35
N PHE A 432 -18.81 10.53 31.01
CA PHE A 432 -19.11 10.12 32.39
C PHE A 432 -18.60 11.11 33.44
N TYR A 433 -17.55 11.87 33.13
CA TYR A 433 -16.93 12.84 34.05
C TYR A 433 -17.30 14.28 33.74
N ALA A 434 -17.85 14.56 32.56
CA ALA A 434 -18.21 15.90 32.12
C ALA A 434 -19.14 16.67 33.09
N PRO A 435 -20.15 16.04 33.71
CA PRO A 435 -20.97 16.72 34.73
C PRO A 435 -20.17 17.23 35.93
N LEU A 436 -19.05 16.57 36.26
CA LEU A 436 -18.10 16.97 37.31
C LEU A 436 -17.04 17.97 36.81
N LEU A 437 -16.53 17.78 35.60
CA LEU A 437 -15.38 18.52 35.06
C LEU A 437 -15.74 19.90 34.52
N PHE A 438 -16.95 20.06 33.97
CA PHE A 438 -17.36 21.28 33.25
C PHE A 438 -18.47 22.07 33.95
N HIS A 439 -18.72 21.82 35.24
CA HIS A 439 -19.78 22.46 36.03
C HIS A 439 -19.68 24.01 36.09
N TYR A 440 -18.53 24.60 35.73
CA TYR A 440 -18.24 26.04 35.82
C TYR A 440 -17.78 26.70 34.51
N LEU A 441 -17.74 25.98 33.38
CA LEU A 441 -17.34 26.57 32.09
C LEU A 441 -18.60 27.12 31.39
N PRO A 442 -18.68 28.44 31.11
CA PRO A 442 -19.79 28.99 30.35
C PRO A 442 -19.77 28.39 28.95
N ILE A 443 -20.91 27.80 28.58
CA ILE A 443 -21.15 27.13 27.30
C ILE A 443 -21.04 28.19 26.19
N ILE A 444 -20.19 27.94 25.19
CA ILE A 444 -20.02 28.80 24.00
C ILE A 444 -21.01 28.38 22.92
#